data_AF-A0A7X7ME13-F1
#
_entry.id   AF-A0A7X7ME13-F1
#
_cell.length_a   1.000
_cell.length_b   1.000
_cell.length_c   1.000
_cell.angle_alpha   90.00
_cell.angle_beta   90.00
_cell.angle_gamma   90.00
#
_symmetry.space_group_name_H-M   'P 1'
#
loop_
_entity.id
_entity.type
_entity.pdbx_description
1 polymer ?
#
loop_
_entity_poly.entity_id
_entity_poly.type
_entity_poly.pdbx_seq_one_letter_code
_entity_poly.pdbx_strand_id
1 'polypeptide(L)'
;MNPAATVSAARPLRRRHRPWLLPAVVLFALALAARITGAWWYANSSNPDYGVVVLMARNLARGIDFPVFFYGQPYMGSLEPLVSAALVRLFGASPFVICLGTALVAF
;
A
#
# COMPACT_ATOMS: atom_id res chain seq x y z
N MET A 1 29.15 29.23 -55.85
CA MET A 1 29.10 28.36 -54.65
C MET A 1 28.33 29.10 -53.58
N ASN A 2 27.06 28.74 -53.32
CA ASN A 2 26.20 29.42 -52.34
C ASN A 2 25.85 28.40 -51.23
N PRO A 3 26.14 28.69 -49.95
CA PRO A 3 26.00 27.71 -48.87
C PRO A 3 24.53 27.65 -48.47
N ALA A 4 23.84 26.58 -48.84
CA ALA A 4 22.52 26.27 -48.32
C ALA A 4 22.68 25.77 -46.87
N ALA A 5 22.78 26.72 -45.94
CA ALA A 5 22.54 26.48 -44.53
C ALA A 5 21.05 26.15 -44.36
N THR A 6 20.72 24.86 -44.45
CA THR A 6 19.43 24.33 -44.04
C THR A 6 19.32 24.47 -42.53
N VAL A 7 18.73 25.57 -42.08
CA VAL A 7 18.33 25.80 -40.69
C VAL A 7 17.37 24.68 -40.29
N SER A 8 17.87 23.73 -39.50
CA SER A 8 17.09 22.68 -38.87
C SER A 8 16.11 23.33 -37.88
N ALA A 9 14.86 23.49 -38.32
CA ALA A 9 13.79 24.01 -37.49
C ALA A 9 13.56 23.05 -36.31
N ALA A 10 13.98 23.46 -35.11
CA ALA A 10 13.70 22.76 -33.88
C ALA A 10 12.18 22.62 -33.70
N ARG A 11 11.64 21.41 -33.88
CA ARG A 11 10.22 21.12 -33.60
C ARG A 11 9.97 21.38 -32.10
N PRO A 12 9.00 22.22 -31.73
CA PRO A 12 8.62 22.34 -30.33
C PRO A 12 8.14 20.97 -29.84
N LEU A 13 8.71 20.48 -28.74
CA LEU A 13 8.26 19.27 -28.07
C LEU A 13 6.82 19.50 -27.62
N ARG A 14 5.85 19.07 -28.43
CA ARG A 14 4.44 19.19 -28.13
C ARG A 14 4.18 18.36 -26.86
N ARG A 15 4.02 19.04 -25.72
CA ARG A 15 3.70 18.43 -24.44
C ARG A 15 2.39 17.66 -24.63
N ARG A 16 2.47 16.34 -24.70
CA ARG A 16 1.30 15.48 -24.90
C ARG A 16 0.50 15.54 -23.60
N HIS A 17 -0.45 16.46 -23.51
CA HIS A 17 -1.43 16.49 -22.44
C HIS A 17 -2.12 15.13 -22.43
N ARG A 18 -1.95 14.38 -21.33
CA ARG A 18 -2.62 13.12 -21.06
C ARG A 18 -3.76 13.45 -20.08
N PRO A 19 -4.93 13.91 -20.58
CA PRO A 19 -5.99 14.41 -19.72
C PRO A 19 -6.53 13.34 -18.75
N TRP A 20 -6.27 12.06 -19.02
CA TRP A 20 -6.63 10.93 -18.17
C TRP A 20 -5.75 10.76 -16.93
N LEU A 21 -4.56 11.39 -16.86
CA LEU A 21 -3.68 11.27 -15.70
C LEU A 21 -4.27 11.92 -14.45
N LEU A 22 -4.87 13.10 -14.60
CA LEU A 22 -5.51 13.83 -13.50
C LEU A 22 -6.62 13.00 -12.83
N PRO A 23 -7.66 12.52 -13.55
CA PRO A 23 -8.69 11.70 -12.93
C PRO A 23 -8.13 10.37 -12.40
N ALA A 24 -7.13 9.77 -13.06
CA ALA A 24 -6.50 8.55 -12.55
C ALA A 24 -5.79 8.78 -11.19
N VAL A 25 -5.04 9.89 -11.05
CA VAL A 25 -4.39 10.28 -9.80
C VAL A 25 -5.42 10.61 -8.72
N VAL A 26 -6.50 11.30 -9.08
CA VAL A 26 -7.59 11.63 -8.15
C VAL A 26 -8.26 10.35 -7.64
N LEU A 27 -8.60 9.41 -8.53
CA LEU A 27 -9.21 8.13 -8.14
C LEU A 27 -8.26 7.29 -7.28
N PHE A 28 -6.98 7.25 -7.62
CA PHE A 28 -5.97 6.57 -6.81
C PHE A 28 -5.85 7.19 -5.41
N ALA A 29 -5.80 8.52 -5.31
CA ALA A 29 -5.74 9.23 -4.04
C ALA A 29 -6.99 8.97 -3.18
N LEU A 30 -8.18 8.98 -3.80
CA LEU A 30 -9.44 8.66 -3.11
C LEU A 30 -9.47 7.20 -2.63
N ALA A 31 -9.02 6.25 -3.44
CA ALA A 31 -8.93 4.85 -3.05
C ALA A 31 -7.96 4.66 -1.89
N LEU A 32 -6.78 5.29 -1.94
CA LEU A 32 -5.80 5.23 -0.86
C LEU A 32 -6.35 5.87 0.42
N ALA A 33 -6.99 7.03 0.32
CA ALA A 33 -7.63 7.68 1.47
C ALA A 33 -8.71 6.79 2.10
N ALA A 34 -9.54 6.13 1.27
CA ALA A 34 -10.55 5.19 1.75
C ALA A 34 -9.92 4.00 2.50
N ARG A 35 -8.81 3.44 1.99
CA ARG A 35 -8.08 2.35 2.66
C ARG A 35 -7.49 2.78 4.01
N ILE A 36 -6.83 3.94 4.07
CA ILE A 36 -6.27 4.49 5.31
C ILE A 36 -7.38 4.76 6.34
N THR A 37 -8.51 5.31 5.89
CA THR A 37 -9.67 5.57 6.75
C THR A 37 -10.28 4.25 7.26
N GLY A 38 -10.37 3.23 6.40
CA GLY A 38 -10.80 1.89 6.78
C GLY A 38 -9.89 1.26 7.84
N ALA A 39 -8.56 1.42 7.71
CA ALA A 39 -7.61 0.96 8.73
C ALA A 39 -7.88 1.60 10.10
N TRP A 40 -8.21 2.89 10.13
CA TRP A 40 -8.56 3.59 11.37
C TRP A 40 -9.89 3.11 11.96
N TRP A 41 -10.88 2.82 11.12
CA TRP A 41 -12.14 2.22 11.57
C TRP A 41 -11.93 0.83 12.17
N TYR A 42 -11.22 -0.05 11.47
CA TYR A 42 -10.96 -1.43 11.92
C TYR A 42 -10.10 -1.50 13.18
N ALA A 43 -9.19 -0.53 13.38
CA ALA A 43 -8.40 -0.43 14.61
C ALA A 43 -9.25 -0.28 15.88
N ASN A 44 -10.52 0.15 15.75
CA ASN A 44 -11.47 0.29 16.83
C ASN A 44 -12.56 -0.82 16.83
N SER A 45 -12.37 -1.88 16.05
CA SER A 45 -13.31 -3.00 15.95
C SER A 45 -13.16 -3.99 17.10
N SER A 46 -14.28 -4.53 17.58
CA SER A 46 -14.33 -5.64 18.53
C SER A 46 -14.41 -7.02 17.84
N ASN A 47 -14.09 -7.10 16.55
CA ASN A 47 -14.13 -8.35 15.81
C ASN A 47 -13.04 -9.32 16.33
N PRO A 48 -13.36 -10.57 16.69
CA PRO A 48 -12.36 -11.55 17.11
C PRO A 48 -11.27 -11.83 16.06
N ASP A 49 -11.60 -11.77 14.76
CA ASP A 49 -10.64 -11.97 13.67
C ASP A 49 -9.50 -10.94 13.71
N TYR A 50 -9.84 -9.69 14.07
CA TYR A 50 -8.85 -8.63 14.27
C TYR A 50 -7.85 -9.00 15.38
N GLY A 51 -8.30 -9.65 16.45
CA GLY A 51 -7.43 -10.10 17.53
C GLY A 51 -6.36 -11.10 17.05
N VAL A 52 -6.73 -12.02 16.16
CA VAL A 52 -5.80 -12.98 15.57
C VAL A 52 -4.76 -12.28 14.69
N VAL A 53 -5.19 -11.33 13.84
CA VAL A 53 -4.29 -10.51 13.01
C VAL A 53 -3.28 -9.76 13.88
N VAL A 54 -3.75 -9.10 14.95
CA VAL A 54 -2.90 -8.34 15.86
C VAL A 54 -1.88 -9.23 16.57
N LEU A 55 -2.31 -10.39 17.05
CA LEU A 55 -1.44 -11.35 17.71
C LEU A 55 -0.33 -11.82 16.75
N MET A 56 -0.71 -12.22 15.54
CA MET A 56 0.21 -12.69 14.52
C MET A 56 1.20 -11.61 14.09
N ALA A 57 0.72 -10.41 13.73
CA ALA A 57 1.60 -9.30 13.33
C ALA A 57 2.60 -8.92 14.44
N ARG A 58 2.19 -8.96 15.71
CA ARG A 58 3.10 -8.72 16.85
C ARG A 58 4.16 -9.80 16.99
N ASN A 59 3.81 -11.06 16.83
CA ASN A 59 4.77 -12.17 16.91
C ASN A 59 5.79 -12.11 15.76
N LEU A 60 5.32 -11.87 14.53
CA LEU A 60 6.20 -11.65 13.38
C LEU A 60 7.11 -10.44 13.58
N ALA A 61 6.59 -9.33 14.11
CA ALA A 61 7.38 -8.11 14.37
C ALA A 61 8.46 -8.32 15.44
N ARG A 62 8.20 -9.18 16.43
CA ARG A 62 9.17 -9.60 17.46
C ARG A 62 10.12 -10.70 16.98
N GLY A 63 9.84 -11.32 15.83
CA GLY A 63 10.62 -12.44 15.32
C GLY A 63 10.45 -13.72 16.14
N ILE A 64 9.28 -13.90 16.78
CA ILE A 64 8.96 -15.10 17.56
C ILE A 64 8.76 -16.29 16.62
N ASP A 65 8.05 -16.08 15.51
CA ASP A 65 7.77 -17.09 14.49
C ASP A 65 7.54 -16.43 13.10
N PHE A 66 7.63 -17.25 12.05
CA PHE A 66 7.42 -16.86 10.65
C PHE A 66 6.57 -17.90 9.90
N PRO A 67 5.30 -18.04 10.28
CA PRO A 67 4.40 -19.00 9.65
C PRO A 67 4.09 -18.63 8.19
N VAL A 68 3.94 -19.64 7.33
CA VAL A 68 3.47 -19.47 5.94
C VAL A 68 1.96 -19.22 5.90
N PHE A 69 1.22 -19.87 6.80
CA PHE A 69 -0.23 -19.76 6.92
C PHE A 69 -0.65 -18.86 8.08
N PHE A 70 -1.87 -18.36 7.99
CA PHE A 70 -2.50 -17.60 9.05
C PHE A 70 -2.78 -18.47 10.28
N TYR A 71 -2.74 -17.87 11.47
CA TYR A 71 -2.95 -18.63 12.71
C TYR A 71 -4.33 -19.30 12.74
N GLY A 72 -4.32 -20.64 12.87
CA GLY A 72 -5.54 -21.45 12.90
C GLY A 72 -6.24 -21.63 11.55
N GLN A 73 -5.71 -21.06 10.47
CA GLN A 73 -6.34 -21.10 9.14
C GLN A 73 -5.33 -21.56 8.09
N PRO A 74 -5.18 -22.88 7.86
CA PRO A 74 -4.19 -23.46 6.94
C PRO A 74 -4.48 -23.20 5.45
N TYR A 75 -5.47 -22.36 5.15
CA TYR A 75 -5.89 -21.98 3.79
C TYR A 75 -5.61 -20.50 3.47
N MET A 76 -5.28 -19.66 4.47
CA MET A 76 -4.93 -18.25 4.27
C MET A 76 -3.43 -18.06 4.43
N GLY A 77 -2.81 -17.28 3.54
CA GLY A 77 -1.39 -16.94 3.64
C GLY A 77 -1.10 -15.85 4.68
N SER A 78 0.16 -15.74 5.09
CA SER A 78 0.62 -14.75 6.08
C SER A 78 1.09 -13.42 5.49
N LEU A 79 0.81 -13.13 4.21
CA LEU A 79 1.33 -11.93 3.53
C LEU A 79 0.84 -10.63 4.17
N GLU A 80 -0.46 -10.52 4.44
CA GLU A 80 -1.04 -9.34 5.09
C GLU A 80 -0.41 -9.07 6.47
N PRO A 81 -0.37 -10.04 7.42
CA PRO A 81 0.25 -9.82 8.73
C PRO A 81 1.77 -9.64 8.64
N LEU A 82 2.44 -10.15 7.61
CA LEU A 82 3.86 -9.89 7.35
C LEU A 82 4.11 -8.43 6.98
N VAL A 83 3.27 -7.84 6.14
CA VAL A 83 3.33 -6.40 5.83
C VAL A 83 3.02 -5.58 7.08
N SER A 84 1.99 -5.95 7.84
CA SER A 84 1.69 -5.30 9.13
C SER A 84 2.87 -5.37 10.10
N ALA A 85 3.55 -6.51 10.20
CA ALA A 85 4.73 -6.68 11.04
C ALA A 85 5.91 -5.78 10.60
N ALA A 86 6.10 -5.61 9.29
CA ALA A 86 7.11 -4.68 8.76
C ALA A 86 6.78 -3.23 9.13
N LEU A 87 5.52 -2.80 8.98
CA LEU A 87 5.10 -1.46 9.41
C LEU A 87 5.21 -1.26 10.93
N VAL A 88 4.90 -2.29 11.73
CA VAL A 88 5.09 -2.26 13.19
C VAL A 88 6.56 -2.05 13.55
N ARG A 89 7.50 -2.65 12.82
CA ARG A 89 8.94 -2.41 13.03
C ARG A 89 9.37 -0.98 12.70
N LEU A 90 8.71 -0.33 11.75
CA LEU A 90 9.05 1.03 11.31
C LEU A 90 8.37 2.13 12.15
N PHE A 91 7.11 1.94 12.51
CA PHE A 91 6.26 2.98 13.14
C PHE A 91 5.84 2.65 14.57
N GLY A 92 6.19 1.47 15.07
CA GLY A 92 5.79 0.98 16.39
C GLY A 92 4.47 0.20 16.38
N ALA A 93 4.23 -0.54 17.47
CA ALA A 93 3.04 -1.36 17.61
C ALA A 93 1.84 -0.51 18.04
N SER A 94 0.89 -0.29 17.14
CA SER A 94 -0.43 0.26 17.44
C SER A 94 -1.51 -0.47 16.62
N PRO A 95 -2.77 -0.50 17.11
CA PRO A 95 -3.91 -1.02 16.34
C PRO A 95 -3.97 -0.47 14.91
N PHE A 96 -3.82 0.84 14.77
CA PHE A 96 -3.84 1.52 13.48
C PHE A 96 -2.71 1.04 12.55
N VAL A 97 -1.47 0.96 13.02
CA VAL A 97 -0.33 0.52 12.20
C VAL A 97 -0.49 -0.92 11.72
N ILE A 98 -1.03 -1.80 12.58
CA ILE A 98 -1.32 -3.19 12.21
C ILE A 98 -2.40 -3.25 11.13
N CYS A 99 -3.53 -2.55 11.34
CA CYS A 99 -4.61 -2.50 10.36
C CYS A 99 -4.20 -1.82 9.05
N LEU A 100 -3.27 -0.86 9.10
CA LEU A 100 -2.74 -0.19 7.92
C LEU A 100 -1.99 -1.16 7.02
N GLY A 101 -1.22 -2.08 7.59
CA GLY A 101 -0.54 -3.12 6.82
C GLY A 101 -1.53 -3.97 6.03
N THR A 102 -2.57 -4.46 6.70
CA THR A 102 -3.67 -5.19 6.05
C THR A 102 -4.35 -4.33 4.98
N ALA A 103 -4.74 -3.09 5.30
CA ALA A 103 -5.52 -2.25 4.38
C ALA A 103 -4.78 -1.88 3.08
N LEU A 104 -3.44 -1.89 3.09
CA LEU A 104 -2.62 -1.57 1.92
C LEU A 104 -2.49 -2.74 0.92
N VAL A 105 -2.59 -3.98 1.39
CA VAL A 105 -2.40 -5.19 0.56
C VAL A 105 -3.65 -6.06 0.43
N ALA A 106 -4.63 -5.92 1.33
CA ALA A 106 -5.88 -6.64 1.25
C ALA A 106 -6.64 -6.30 -0.06
N PHE A 107 -7.21 -7.33 -0.68
CA PHE A 107 -7.96 -7.27 -1.94
C PHE A 107 -9.45 -7.48 -1.70
#